data_AF-A0A941XJL1-F1
#
_entry.id   AF-A0A941XJL1-F1
#
_cell.length_a   1.000
_cell.length_b   1.000
_cell.length_c   1.000
_cell.angle_alpha   90.00
_cell.angle_beta   90.00
_cell.angle_gamma   90.00
#
_symmetry.space_group_name_H-M   'P 1'
#
loop_
_entity.id
_entity.type
_entity.pdbx_description
1 polymer ?
#
loop_
_entity_poly.entity_id
_entity_poly.type
_entity_poly.pdbx_seq_one_letter_code
_entity_poly.pdbx_strand_id
1 'polypeptide(L)'
;MRRLQILLVCLLTAAGLKAAELKSPNGNLVLQADVKDGCPVYRLDYKNRPVIKESRLGLEVKNEKDLRSGFRIAEVHTSAFDETWQPVWGEVKDIRNHYNELALTLEQEETGRTMIIRFRLYDDGVGFRYEFPQQPNLNYFVIKEEHTQFAMAGDHKAFWIPGDYDTQEYSTVTSKLSEIRGKMEAAITPNSSQTPFSPTGVQTSLMMKSDDGLYINIHEAALVDYACMHLNLDDKNRIFESWLTPDAIGDKGYMQAPCHSP
;
A
#
# COMPACT_ATOMS: atom_id res chain seq x y z
N MET A 1 16.62 32.25 -59.43
CA MET A 1 16.56 30.99 -58.66
C MET A 1 16.38 31.35 -57.18
N ARG A 2 15.16 31.19 -56.64
CA ARG A 2 14.78 31.61 -55.28
C ARG A 2 15.35 30.61 -54.25
N ARG A 3 16.12 31.10 -53.28
CA ARG A 3 16.61 30.31 -52.14
C ARG A 3 15.46 30.09 -51.15
N LEU A 4 15.08 28.84 -50.96
CA LEU A 4 14.07 28.41 -49.99
C LEU A 4 14.75 28.25 -48.62
N GLN A 5 14.46 29.13 -47.68
CA GLN A 5 14.87 28.97 -46.29
C GLN A 5 13.87 28.04 -45.61
N ILE A 6 14.32 26.83 -45.26
CA ILE A 6 13.54 25.88 -44.46
C ILE A 6 13.77 26.23 -43.00
N LEU A 7 12.72 26.76 -42.36
CA LEU A 7 12.68 27.05 -40.93
C LEU A 7 12.50 25.73 -40.18
N LEU A 8 13.53 25.27 -39.47
CA LEU A 8 13.47 24.07 -38.63
C LEU A 8 12.83 24.45 -37.28
N VAL A 9 11.53 24.21 -37.16
CA VAL A 9 10.80 24.38 -35.90
C VAL A 9 11.08 23.15 -35.04
N CYS A 10 11.96 23.28 -34.06
CA CYS A 10 12.07 22.31 -32.96
C CYS A 10 10.79 22.38 -32.11
N LEU A 11 9.87 21.42 -32.30
CA LEU A 11 8.86 21.14 -31.29
C LEU A 11 9.58 20.57 -30.05
N LEU A 12 9.76 21.40 -29.03
CA LEU A 12 9.96 20.90 -27.68
C LEU A 12 8.67 20.19 -27.27
N THR A 13 8.68 18.86 -27.35
CA THR A 13 7.69 18.05 -26.63
C THR A 13 8.07 18.14 -25.16
N ALA A 14 7.25 18.86 -24.38
CA ALA A 14 7.30 18.75 -22.94
C ALA A 14 6.94 17.30 -22.59
N ALA A 15 7.96 16.48 -22.30
CA ALA A 15 7.77 15.20 -21.65
C ALA A 15 7.27 15.50 -20.23
N GLY A 16 5.96 15.68 -20.07
CA GLY A 16 5.35 15.58 -18.75
C GLY A 16 5.78 14.24 -18.17
N LEU A 17 6.33 14.24 -16.95
CA LEU A 17 6.61 13.00 -16.25
C LEU A 17 5.30 12.21 -16.21
N LYS A 18 5.27 11.10 -16.95
CA LYS A 18 4.16 10.17 -16.95
C LYS A 18 4.23 9.36 -15.66
N ALA A 19 3.08 9.03 -15.08
CA ALA A 19 2.95 8.02 -14.04
C ALA A 19 3.81 6.78 -14.38
N ALA A 20 4.50 6.24 -13.38
CA ALA A 20 5.29 5.03 -13.53
C ALA A 20 4.34 3.82 -13.65
N GLU A 21 4.41 3.12 -14.77
CA GLU A 21 3.61 1.93 -15.04
C GLU A 21 4.45 0.66 -14.82
N LEU A 22 3.87 -0.33 -14.14
CA LEU A 22 4.43 -1.66 -13.94
C LEU A 22 3.38 -2.70 -14.33
N LYS A 23 3.76 -3.71 -15.12
CA LYS A 23 2.88 -4.83 -15.50
C LYS A 23 3.35 -6.13 -14.86
N SER A 24 2.43 -7.01 -14.52
CA SER A 24 2.78 -8.38 -14.12
C SER A 24 3.48 -9.11 -15.27
N PRO A 25 4.23 -10.20 -15.00
CA PRO A 25 4.85 -11.00 -16.06
C PRO A 25 3.89 -11.47 -17.17
N ASN A 26 2.66 -11.84 -16.82
CA ASN A 26 1.61 -12.21 -17.78
C ASN A 26 0.81 -11.00 -18.35
N GLY A 27 1.09 -9.79 -17.88
CA GLY A 27 0.43 -8.55 -18.30
C GLY A 27 -1.02 -8.37 -17.85
N ASN A 28 -1.57 -9.27 -17.03
CA ASN A 28 -2.95 -9.18 -16.54
C ASN A 28 -3.12 -8.14 -15.45
N LEU A 29 -2.11 -7.91 -14.60
CA LEU A 29 -2.11 -6.82 -13.64
C LEU A 29 -1.32 -5.63 -14.19
N VAL A 30 -1.87 -4.44 -13.99
CA VAL A 30 -1.23 -3.17 -14.32
C VAL A 30 -1.30 -2.26 -13.10
N LEU A 31 -0.14 -1.94 -12.54
CA LEU A 31 0.01 -0.96 -11.47
C LEU A 31 0.47 0.36 -12.09
N GLN A 32 -0.10 1.46 -11.60
CA GLN A 32 0.37 2.80 -11.90
C GLN A 32 0.64 3.55 -10.61
N ALA A 33 1.84 4.10 -10.48
CA ALA A 33 2.28 4.91 -9.35
C ALA A 33 2.66 6.32 -9.83
N ASP A 34 2.31 7.33 -9.05
CA ASP A 34 2.55 8.73 -9.41
C ASP A 34 2.63 9.61 -8.15
N VAL A 35 2.93 10.89 -8.33
CA VAL A 35 2.83 11.91 -7.29
C VAL A 35 1.86 13.00 -7.74
N LYS A 36 0.74 13.14 -7.05
CA LYS A 36 -0.30 14.14 -7.33
C LYS A 36 -0.37 15.17 -6.23
N ASP A 37 -0.21 16.45 -6.58
CA ASP A 37 -0.19 17.56 -5.62
C ASP A 37 0.79 17.29 -4.45
N GLY A 38 1.93 16.69 -4.79
CA GLY A 38 2.98 16.30 -3.83
C GLY A 38 2.70 15.03 -3.03
N CYS A 39 1.53 14.39 -3.18
CA CYS A 39 1.14 13.16 -2.48
C CYS A 39 1.40 11.92 -3.36
N PRO A 40 2.16 10.92 -2.88
CA PRO A 40 2.34 9.66 -3.59
C PRO A 40 1.02 8.89 -3.68
N VAL A 41 0.69 8.41 -4.87
CA VAL A 41 -0.54 7.65 -5.13
C VAL A 41 -0.26 6.42 -5.99
N TYR A 42 -1.09 5.40 -5.85
CA TYR A 42 -1.09 4.24 -6.75
C TYR A 42 -2.51 3.79 -7.11
N ARG A 43 -2.62 3.02 -8.20
CA ARG A 43 -3.82 2.26 -8.56
C ARG A 43 -3.43 0.91 -9.16
N LEU A 44 -4.36 -0.04 -9.12
CA LEU A 44 -4.16 -1.40 -9.63
C LEU A 44 -5.38 -1.87 -10.43
N ASP A 45 -5.13 -2.29 -11.66
CA ASP A 45 -6.12 -2.92 -12.53
C ASP A 45 -5.79 -4.40 -12.76
N TYR A 46 -6.80 -5.27 -12.80
CA TYR A 46 -6.70 -6.67 -13.22
C TYR A 46 -7.58 -6.92 -14.46
N LYS A 47 -6.96 -7.27 -15.59
CA LYS A 47 -7.63 -7.45 -16.89
C LYS A 47 -8.51 -6.25 -17.26
N ASN A 48 -7.94 -5.04 -17.14
CA ASN A 48 -8.60 -3.75 -17.39
C ASN A 48 -9.79 -3.43 -16.46
N ARG A 49 -9.89 -4.09 -15.31
CA ARG A 49 -10.90 -3.80 -14.29
C ARG A 49 -10.22 -3.24 -13.04
N PRO A 50 -10.74 -2.15 -12.46
CA PRO A 50 -10.16 -1.59 -11.24
C PRO A 50 -10.28 -2.56 -10.07
N VAL A 51 -9.16 -2.88 -9.46
CA VAL A 51 -9.07 -3.64 -8.19
C VAL A 51 -8.91 -2.64 -7.05
N ILE A 52 -7.88 -1.80 -7.15
CA ILE A 52 -7.59 -0.69 -6.25
C ILE A 52 -7.71 0.60 -7.04
N LYS A 53 -8.69 1.44 -6.70
CA LYS A 53 -8.78 2.81 -7.21
C LYS A 53 -7.62 3.63 -6.66
N GLU A 54 -7.44 4.82 -7.21
CA GLU A 54 -6.42 5.76 -6.74
C GLU A 54 -6.40 5.88 -5.22
N SER A 55 -5.27 5.50 -4.63
CA SER A 55 -5.05 5.35 -3.20
C SER A 55 -3.77 6.07 -2.81
N ARG A 56 -3.82 6.83 -1.72
CA ARG A 56 -2.67 7.59 -1.20
C ARG A 56 -1.73 6.69 -0.40
N LEU A 57 -0.47 7.10 -0.35
CA LEU A 57 0.60 6.45 0.40
C LEU A 57 1.38 7.51 1.20
N GLY A 58 1.86 7.14 2.39
CA GLY A 58 2.67 8.02 3.22
C GLY A 58 2.47 7.81 4.72
N LEU A 59 3.29 8.48 5.53
CA LEU A 59 3.31 8.34 6.99
C LEU A 59 3.24 9.70 7.68
N GLU A 60 2.45 9.79 8.75
CA GLU A 60 2.48 10.88 9.71
C GLU A 60 3.53 10.56 10.80
N VAL A 61 4.44 11.50 11.07
CA VAL A 61 5.54 11.29 12.04
C VAL A 61 5.46 12.31 13.17
N LYS A 62 5.88 11.93 14.38
CA LYS A 62 5.79 12.82 15.55
C LYS A 62 6.82 13.94 15.49
N ASN A 63 6.39 15.15 15.88
CA ASN A 63 7.23 16.33 16.12
C ASN A 63 8.05 16.80 14.90
N GLU A 64 7.69 16.35 13.71
CA GLU A 64 8.40 16.65 12.47
C GLU A 64 7.40 16.84 11.31
N LYS A 65 7.89 17.24 10.14
CA LYS A 65 7.07 17.27 8.93
C LYS A 65 6.72 15.85 8.51
N ASP A 66 5.44 15.61 8.27
CA ASP A 66 4.93 14.32 7.78
C ASP A 66 5.57 13.88 6.46
N LEU A 67 5.66 12.57 6.27
CA LEU A 67 6.08 11.90 5.03
C LEU A 67 4.84 11.54 4.18
N ARG A 68 3.91 12.50 3.99
CA ARG A 68 2.65 12.32 3.23
C ARG A 68 2.53 13.17 1.97
N SER A 69 3.22 14.29 1.92
CA SER A 69 3.08 15.29 0.87
C SER A 69 4.36 16.08 0.63
N GLY A 70 4.36 16.93 -0.40
CA GLY A 70 5.54 17.73 -0.78
C GLY A 70 6.63 16.92 -1.48
N PHE A 71 6.30 15.72 -1.95
CA PHE A 71 7.23 14.89 -2.72
C PHE A 71 7.25 15.27 -4.19
N ARG A 72 8.37 14.98 -4.84
CA ARG A 72 8.48 14.78 -6.28
C ARG A 72 9.15 13.45 -6.56
N ILE A 73 8.90 12.89 -7.75
CA ILE A 73 9.63 11.72 -8.22
C ILE A 73 11.06 12.15 -8.56
N ALA A 74 12.04 11.62 -7.84
CA ALA A 74 13.46 11.86 -8.08
C ALA A 74 14.06 10.81 -9.02
N GLU A 75 13.66 9.54 -8.85
CA GLU A 75 14.14 8.44 -9.67
C GLU A 75 13.07 7.35 -9.80
N VAL A 76 13.10 6.66 -10.94
CA VAL A 76 12.29 5.48 -11.23
C VAL A 76 13.22 4.38 -11.70
N HIS A 77 13.29 3.28 -10.96
CA HIS A 77 14.07 2.10 -11.33
C HIS A 77 13.17 0.88 -11.46
N THR A 78 13.31 0.13 -12.55
CA THR A 78 12.57 -1.12 -12.77
C THR A 78 13.52 -2.31 -12.88
N SER A 79 13.05 -3.47 -12.42
CA SER A 79 13.76 -4.74 -12.54
C SER A 79 12.77 -5.90 -12.64
N ALA A 80 13.28 -7.11 -12.85
CA ALA A 80 12.51 -8.35 -12.83
C ALA A 80 13.29 -9.41 -12.06
N PHE A 81 12.57 -10.36 -11.47
CA PHE A 81 13.14 -11.48 -10.74
C PHE A 81 12.33 -12.73 -11.05
N ASP A 82 13.01 -13.84 -11.35
CA ASP A 82 12.38 -15.13 -11.65
C ASP A 82 13.29 -16.27 -11.18
N GLU A 83 13.07 -16.71 -9.94
CA GLU A 83 13.85 -17.80 -9.35
C GLU A 83 12.92 -18.76 -8.61
N THR A 84 13.36 -20.00 -8.45
CA THR A 84 12.64 -21.02 -7.69
C THR A 84 13.43 -21.42 -6.46
N TRP A 85 12.76 -21.52 -5.33
CA TRP A 85 13.35 -21.96 -4.06
C TRP A 85 12.51 -23.08 -3.44
N GLN A 86 13.12 -23.84 -2.52
CA GLN A 86 12.48 -24.95 -1.84
C GLN A 86 12.36 -24.61 -0.34
N PRO A 87 11.14 -24.63 0.24
CA PRO A 87 10.99 -24.46 1.66
C PRO A 87 11.49 -25.70 2.41
N VAL A 88 11.90 -25.52 3.66
CA VAL A 88 12.25 -26.63 4.56
C VAL A 88 11.04 -27.56 4.75
N TRP A 89 9.85 -26.97 4.84
CA TRP A 89 8.54 -27.63 4.92
C TRP A 89 7.49 -26.68 4.31
N GLY A 90 6.47 -27.22 3.65
CA GLY A 90 5.43 -26.39 3.02
C GLY A 90 4.39 -27.23 2.27
N GLU A 91 3.36 -26.54 1.78
CA GLU A 91 2.28 -27.16 1.00
C GLU A 91 2.74 -27.72 -0.36
N VAL A 92 3.85 -27.17 -0.88
CA VAL A 92 4.48 -27.58 -2.14
C VAL A 92 5.99 -27.68 -1.98
N LYS A 93 6.63 -28.45 -2.86
CA LYS A 93 8.08 -28.66 -2.86
C LYS A 93 8.87 -27.48 -3.42
N ASP A 94 8.40 -26.88 -4.51
CA ASP A 94 9.09 -25.85 -5.27
C ASP A 94 8.20 -24.60 -5.35
N ILE A 95 8.71 -23.44 -4.89
CA ILE A 95 8.01 -22.16 -4.91
C ILE A 95 8.73 -21.23 -5.89
N ARG A 96 8.03 -20.85 -6.96
CA ARG A 96 8.53 -19.87 -7.93
C ARG A 96 8.26 -18.45 -7.43
N ASN A 97 9.30 -17.65 -7.36
CA ASN A 97 9.25 -16.24 -7.05
C ASN A 97 9.49 -15.45 -8.34
N HIS A 98 8.40 -15.02 -9.00
CA HIS A 98 8.44 -14.37 -10.30
C HIS A 98 7.64 -13.07 -10.31
N TYR A 99 8.33 -11.94 -10.39
CA TYR A 99 7.72 -10.61 -10.38
C TYR A 99 8.49 -9.61 -11.25
N ASN A 100 7.79 -8.57 -11.67
CA ASN A 100 8.41 -7.32 -12.09
C ASN A 100 8.41 -6.35 -10.90
N GLU A 101 9.44 -5.51 -10.79
CA GLU A 101 9.63 -4.59 -9.67
C GLU A 101 9.75 -3.15 -10.15
N LEU A 102 9.23 -2.22 -9.34
CA LEU A 102 9.35 -0.77 -9.50
C LEU A 102 9.80 -0.18 -8.16
N ALA A 103 10.95 0.49 -8.15
CA ALA A 103 11.39 1.33 -7.04
C ALA A 103 11.19 2.80 -7.43
N LEU A 104 10.32 3.48 -6.68
CA LEU A 104 10.00 4.89 -6.86
C LEU A 104 10.69 5.71 -5.76
N THR A 105 11.79 6.38 -6.11
CA THR A 105 12.50 7.25 -5.18
C THR A 105 11.83 8.61 -5.16
N LEU A 106 11.36 9.01 -3.99
CA LEU A 106 10.63 10.25 -3.73
C LEU A 106 11.49 11.18 -2.89
N GLU A 107 11.58 12.44 -3.30
CA GLU A 107 12.27 13.49 -2.55
C GLU A 107 11.27 14.55 -2.09
N GLN A 108 11.23 14.82 -0.78
CA GLN A 108 10.41 15.87 -0.19
C GLN A 108 11.16 17.20 -0.25
N GLU A 109 10.72 18.11 -1.11
CA GLU A 109 11.49 19.32 -1.46
C GLU A 109 11.79 20.22 -0.24
N GLU A 110 10.82 20.40 0.65
CA GLU A 110 10.95 21.30 1.81
C GLU A 110 12.01 20.82 2.81
N THR A 111 12.14 19.51 2.98
CA THR A 111 12.99 18.90 4.02
C THR A 111 14.25 18.24 3.45
N GLY A 112 14.30 18.03 2.13
CA GLY A 112 15.33 17.24 1.45
C GLY A 112 15.31 15.75 1.84
N ARG A 113 14.22 15.25 2.44
CA ARG A 113 14.09 13.85 2.86
C ARG A 113 13.75 12.96 1.68
N THR A 114 14.37 11.79 1.63
CA THR A 114 14.14 10.76 0.62
C THR A 114 13.38 9.58 1.23
N MET A 115 12.38 9.10 0.51
CA MET A 115 11.63 7.87 0.80
C MET A 115 11.52 7.07 -0.49
N ILE A 116 11.69 5.75 -0.42
CA ILE A 116 11.51 4.87 -1.59
C ILE A 116 10.25 4.06 -1.38
N ILE A 117 9.39 3.97 -2.40
CA ILE A 117 8.29 3.01 -2.41
C ILE A 117 8.64 1.92 -3.40
N ARG A 118 8.78 0.67 -2.92
CA ARG A 118 9.12 -0.48 -3.76
C ARG A 118 7.88 -1.33 -3.98
N PHE A 119 7.48 -1.50 -5.23
CA PHE A 119 6.39 -2.37 -5.66
C PHE A 119 6.96 -3.64 -6.32
N ARG A 120 6.43 -4.81 -5.96
CA ARG A 120 6.63 -6.08 -6.67
C ARG A 120 5.29 -6.56 -7.19
N LEU A 121 5.19 -6.71 -8.50
CA LEU A 121 3.96 -7.10 -9.18
C LEU A 121 4.10 -8.50 -9.77
N TYR A 122 3.33 -9.42 -9.20
CA TYR A 122 3.23 -10.82 -9.58
C TYR A 122 2.03 -11.03 -10.52
N ASP A 123 1.85 -12.25 -11.01
CA ASP A 123 0.72 -12.62 -11.86
C ASP A 123 -0.63 -12.67 -11.12
N ASP A 124 -0.58 -12.74 -9.80
CA ASP A 124 -1.70 -12.95 -8.88
C ASP A 124 -1.85 -11.85 -7.80
N GLY A 125 -0.94 -10.88 -7.74
CA GLY A 125 -1.04 -9.79 -6.76
C GLY A 125 0.09 -8.77 -6.83
N VAL A 126 -0.01 -7.79 -5.94
CA VAL A 126 1.03 -6.77 -5.71
C VAL A 126 1.44 -6.80 -4.25
N GLY A 127 2.74 -6.70 -3.99
CA GLY A 127 3.29 -6.31 -2.69
C GLY A 127 4.00 -4.96 -2.83
N PHE A 128 3.92 -4.12 -1.81
CA PHE A 128 4.71 -2.90 -1.77
C PHE A 128 5.09 -2.53 -0.34
N ARG A 129 6.18 -1.77 -0.20
CA ARG A 129 6.68 -1.29 1.08
C ARG A 129 7.35 0.07 0.97
N TYR A 130 7.47 0.76 2.10
CA TYR A 130 8.29 1.94 2.24
C TYR A 130 9.72 1.55 2.63
N GLU A 131 10.73 2.19 2.05
CA GLU A 131 12.12 2.08 2.47
C GLU A 131 12.63 3.47 2.82
N PHE A 132 13.33 3.56 3.97
CA PHE A 132 13.85 4.80 4.53
C PHE A 132 15.38 4.70 4.55
N PRO A 133 16.08 5.17 3.51
CA PRO A 133 17.54 5.15 3.47
C PRO A 133 18.15 6.01 4.57
N GLN A 134 19.35 5.65 5.01
CA GLN A 134 20.14 6.50 5.89
C GLN A 134 20.48 7.81 5.17
N GLN A 135 20.22 8.94 5.83
CA GLN A 135 20.39 10.27 5.26
C GLN A 135 20.50 11.35 6.36
N PRO A 136 21.01 12.56 6.07
CA PRO A 136 21.21 13.59 7.09
C PRO A 136 19.91 14.01 7.82
N ASN A 137 18.79 14.08 7.10
CA ASN A 137 17.55 14.69 7.58
C ASN A 137 16.44 13.69 7.98
N LEU A 138 16.76 12.39 8.03
CA LEU A 138 15.85 11.33 8.47
C LEU A 138 16.69 10.17 9.03
N ASN A 139 16.91 10.17 10.35
CA ASN A 139 17.66 9.12 11.04
C ASN A 139 16.75 8.36 12.00
N TYR A 140 16.39 8.97 13.13
CA TYR A 140 15.40 8.43 14.06
C TYR A 140 14.08 9.16 13.85
N PHE A 141 12.98 8.43 13.81
CA PHE A 141 11.65 9.02 13.73
C PHE A 141 10.63 8.09 14.39
N VAL A 142 9.53 8.67 14.86
CA VAL A 142 8.43 7.92 15.47
C VAL A 142 7.21 8.05 14.60
N ILE A 143 6.65 6.92 14.19
CA ILE A 143 5.42 6.86 13.40
C ILE A 143 4.25 7.20 14.32
N LYS A 144 3.49 8.22 13.91
CA LYS A 144 2.20 8.54 14.53
C LYS A 144 1.08 7.74 13.87
N GLU A 145 1.04 7.75 12.54
CA GLU A 145 0.09 6.96 11.73
C GLU A 145 0.72 6.60 10.39
N GLU A 146 0.37 5.42 9.87
CA GLU A 146 0.59 5.08 8.47
C GLU A 146 -0.71 5.33 7.70
N HIS A 147 -0.64 6.00 6.55
CA HIS A 147 -1.79 6.37 5.73
C HIS A 147 -1.78 5.64 4.37
N THR A 148 -1.48 4.34 4.40
CA THR A 148 -1.55 3.47 3.23
C THR A 148 -3.02 3.17 2.93
N GLN A 149 -3.49 3.62 1.77
CA GLN A 149 -4.88 3.41 1.36
C GLN A 149 -5.06 2.22 0.41
N PHE A 150 -6.26 1.66 0.48
CA PHE A 150 -6.79 0.66 -0.43
C PHE A 150 -8.24 1.05 -0.77
N ALA A 151 -8.39 1.90 -1.78
CA ALA A 151 -9.69 2.38 -2.24
C ALA A 151 -10.40 1.32 -3.11
N MET A 152 -11.41 0.66 -2.56
CA MET A 152 -12.11 -0.45 -3.22
C MET A 152 -12.97 0.02 -4.40
N ALA A 153 -13.08 -0.82 -5.43
CA ALA A 153 -13.89 -0.53 -6.61
C ALA A 153 -15.41 -0.66 -6.39
N GLY A 154 -15.85 -1.19 -5.25
CA GLY A 154 -17.28 -1.31 -4.94
C GLY A 154 -17.57 -1.70 -3.50
N ASP A 155 -18.86 -1.93 -3.23
CA ASP A 155 -19.34 -2.47 -1.95
C ASP A 155 -19.19 -3.99 -1.96
N HIS A 156 -17.96 -4.47 -1.73
CA HIS A 156 -17.63 -5.89 -1.83
C HIS A 156 -18.24 -6.72 -0.70
N LYS A 157 -18.46 -8.01 -0.96
CA LYS A 157 -18.71 -8.98 0.11
C LYS A 157 -17.38 -9.25 0.81
N ALA A 158 -17.33 -9.13 2.13
CA ALA A 158 -16.15 -9.36 2.94
C ALA A 158 -16.36 -10.53 3.91
N PHE A 159 -15.25 -11.18 4.26
CA PHE A 159 -15.14 -12.20 5.29
C PHE A 159 -14.11 -11.67 6.29
N TRP A 160 -14.60 -11.19 7.44
CA TRP A 160 -13.80 -10.34 8.33
C TRP A 160 -14.01 -10.72 9.80
N ILE A 161 -13.06 -10.29 10.62
CA ILE A 161 -13.15 -10.28 12.09
C ILE A 161 -12.87 -8.85 12.59
N PRO A 162 -13.40 -8.47 13.77
CA PRO A 162 -13.17 -7.15 14.36
C PRO A 162 -11.68 -6.82 14.46
N GLY A 163 -11.31 -5.61 14.06
CA GLY A 163 -9.97 -5.07 14.26
C GLY A 163 -9.70 -4.87 15.75
N ASP A 164 -8.66 -5.51 16.27
CA ASP A 164 -8.41 -5.63 17.71
C ASP A 164 -6.92 -5.85 17.95
N TYR A 165 -6.34 -5.12 18.91
CA TYR A 165 -4.90 -5.18 19.17
C TYR A 165 -4.45 -6.41 19.95
N ASP A 166 -5.36 -7.12 20.61
CA ASP A 166 -5.02 -8.12 21.62
C ASP A 166 -5.50 -9.53 21.29
N THR A 167 -6.49 -9.68 20.40
CA THR A 167 -7.02 -11.01 20.05
C THR A 167 -7.52 -11.11 18.62
N GLN A 168 -7.44 -12.33 18.07
CA GLN A 168 -7.98 -12.72 16.77
C GLN A 168 -9.03 -13.83 16.91
N GLU A 169 -9.41 -14.19 18.15
CA GLU A 169 -10.28 -15.33 18.47
C GLU A 169 -11.78 -15.00 18.30
N TYR A 170 -12.11 -14.30 17.21
CA TYR A 170 -13.47 -13.98 16.82
C TYR A 170 -13.98 -14.94 15.75
N SER A 171 -15.30 -15.15 15.70
CA SER A 171 -15.92 -15.85 14.57
C SER A 171 -15.97 -14.94 13.34
N THR A 172 -15.65 -15.48 12.17
CA THR A 172 -15.72 -14.72 10.91
C THR A 172 -17.14 -14.26 10.61
N VAL A 173 -17.28 -12.96 10.34
CA VAL A 173 -18.50 -12.34 9.87
C VAL A 173 -18.47 -12.23 8.35
N THR A 174 -19.61 -12.52 7.73
CA THR A 174 -19.81 -12.32 6.30
C THR A 174 -20.82 -11.19 6.07
N SER A 175 -20.41 -10.14 5.36
CA SER A 175 -21.27 -8.98 5.09
C SER A 175 -20.81 -8.20 3.87
N LYS A 176 -21.60 -7.22 3.43
CA LYS A 176 -21.07 -6.15 2.57
C LYS A 176 -20.19 -5.19 3.39
N LEU A 177 -19.29 -4.45 2.73
CA LEU A 177 -18.46 -3.43 3.39
C LEU A 177 -19.33 -2.37 4.10
N SER A 178 -20.42 -1.95 3.47
CA SER A 178 -21.44 -1.04 4.01
C SER A 178 -22.11 -1.52 5.30
N GLU A 179 -22.13 -2.82 5.56
CA GLU A 179 -22.82 -3.43 6.69
C GLU A 179 -21.90 -3.65 7.90
N ILE A 180 -20.57 -3.49 7.74
CA ILE A 180 -19.59 -3.77 8.79
C ILE A 180 -19.94 -3.00 10.06
N ARG A 181 -20.18 -1.68 9.93
CA ARG A 181 -20.56 -0.82 11.06
C ARG A 181 -21.74 -1.36 11.87
N GLY A 182 -22.80 -1.76 11.18
CA GLY A 182 -24.02 -2.25 11.82
C GLY A 182 -23.89 -3.65 12.42
N LYS A 183 -22.84 -4.40 12.06
CA LYS A 183 -22.57 -5.76 12.55
C LYS A 183 -21.46 -5.82 13.59
N MET A 184 -20.66 -4.75 13.74
CA MET A 184 -19.46 -4.74 14.59
C MET A 184 -19.75 -5.07 16.05
N GLU A 185 -20.78 -4.45 16.64
CA GLU A 185 -21.13 -4.68 18.06
C GLU A 185 -21.40 -6.16 18.36
N ALA A 186 -22.16 -6.83 17.48
CA ALA A 186 -22.46 -8.25 17.63
C ALA A 186 -21.28 -9.16 17.26
N ALA A 187 -20.33 -8.67 16.46
CA ALA A 187 -19.14 -9.40 16.04
C ALA A 187 -18.07 -9.47 17.15
N ILE A 188 -18.02 -8.48 18.03
CA ILE A 188 -17.09 -8.43 19.17
C ILE A 188 -17.67 -9.30 20.31
N THR A 189 -17.27 -10.57 20.34
CA THR A 189 -17.63 -11.51 21.41
C THR A 189 -16.65 -11.44 22.58
N PRO A 190 -17.05 -11.82 23.82
CA PRO A 190 -16.16 -11.76 24.98
C PRO A 190 -14.87 -12.58 24.82
N ASN A 191 -13.74 -11.97 25.19
CA ASN A 191 -12.42 -12.58 25.32
C ASN A 191 -11.74 -12.06 26.61
N SER A 192 -10.74 -12.79 27.12
CA SER A 192 -9.95 -12.36 28.28
C SER A 192 -9.09 -11.12 28.01
N SER A 193 -8.67 -10.89 26.76
CA SER A 193 -7.88 -9.73 26.34
C SER A 193 -8.39 -9.26 24.98
N GLN A 194 -8.92 -8.04 24.91
CA GLN A 194 -9.48 -7.47 23.68
C GLN A 194 -9.43 -5.94 23.74
N THR A 195 -8.94 -5.31 22.67
CA THR A 195 -8.98 -3.86 22.49
C THR A 195 -9.42 -3.52 21.06
N PRO A 196 -10.74 -3.56 20.77
CA PRO A 196 -11.28 -3.10 19.50
C PRO A 196 -11.05 -1.61 19.30
N PHE A 197 -10.66 -1.17 18.10
CA PHE A 197 -10.25 0.22 17.87
C PHE A 197 -11.22 1.08 17.06
N SER A 198 -12.14 0.47 16.31
CA SER A 198 -13.05 1.21 15.41
C SER A 198 -14.35 0.44 15.16
N PRO A 199 -15.50 1.15 15.02
CA PRO A 199 -16.76 0.52 14.58
C PRO A 199 -16.69 -0.05 13.15
N THR A 200 -15.64 0.27 12.39
CA THR A 200 -15.40 -0.22 11.03
C THR A 200 -13.97 -0.77 10.85
N GLY A 201 -13.28 -1.06 11.96
CA GLY A 201 -11.95 -1.65 11.96
C GLY A 201 -12.02 -3.17 11.77
N VAL A 202 -11.15 -3.71 10.93
CA VAL A 202 -11.02 -5.16 10.68
C VAL A 202 -9.56 -5.59 10.70
N GLN A 203 -9.31 -6.86 10.99
CA GLN A 203 -7.96 -7.45 10.87
C GLN A 203 -7.63 -7.86 9.43
N THR A 204 -6.35 -8.14 9.20
CA THR A 204 -5.86 -8.80 7.99
C THR A 204 -5.45 -10.25 8.31
N SER A 205 -5.43 -11.21 7.37
CA SER A 205 -5.72 -11.10 5.94
C SER A 205 -7.21 -10.90 5.66
N LEU A 206 -7.59 -9.75 5.10
CA LEU A 206 -8.98 -9.42 4.81
C LEU A 206 -9.38 -10.02 3.47
N MET A 207 -10.30 -10.97 3.47
CA MET A 207 -10.79 -11.61 2.25
C MET A 207 -12.07 -10.96 1.75
N MET A 208 -12.14 -10.68 0.45
CA MET A 208 -13.27 -10.08 -0.22
C MET A 208 -13.63 -10.76 -1.54
N LYS A 209 -14.89 -10.64 -1.93
CA LYS A 209 -15.42 -10.98 -3.23
C LYS A 209 -16.19 -9.80 -3.81
N SER A 210 -15.78 -9.35 -4.99
CA SER A 210 -16.50 -8.31 -5.73
C SER A 210 -17.73 -8.88 -6.46
N ASP A 211 -18.66 -8.00 -6.83
CA ASP A 211 -19.87 -8.41 -7.56
C ASP A 211 -19.57 -8.85 -9.00
N ASP A 212 -18.46 -8.38 -9.58
CA ASP A 212 -17.94 -8.80 -10.88
C ASP A 212 -16.97 -10.01 -10.80
N GLY A 213 -16.97 -10.71 -9.65
CA GLY A 213 -16.37 -12.03 -9.50
C GLY A 213 -14.87 -12.06 -9.20
N LEU A 214 -14.25 -10.92 -8.85
CA LEU A 214 -12.89 -10.88 -8.33
C LEU A 214 -12.86 -11.36 -6.88
N TYR A 215 -11.78 -12.04 -6.53
CA TYR A 215 -11.41 -12.35 -5.15
C TYR A 215 -10.20 -11.49 -4.81
N ILE A 216 -10.29 -10.75 -3.71
CA ILE A 216 -9.28 -9.77 -3.31
C ILE A 216 -8.91 -10.08 -1.86
N ASN A 217 -7.61 -10.19 -1.58
CA ASN A 217 -7.09 -10.31 -0.24
C ASN A 217 -6.17 -9.11 0.05
N ILE A 218 -6.33 -8.45 1.19
CA ILE A 218 -5.42 -7.42 1.68
C ILE A 218 -4.74 -7.94 2.93
N HIS A 219 -3.41 -7.96 2.92
CA HIS A 219 -2.59 -8.40 4.04
C HIS A 219 -1.21 -7.73 4.00
N GLU A 220 -0.37 -8.08 4.97
CA GLU A 220 1.04 -7.70 5.05
C GLU A 220 1.92 -8.95 5.03
N ALA A 221 3.21 -8.78 4.76
CA ALA A 221 4.20 -9.85 4.79
C ALA A 221 5.47 -9.34 5.47
N ALA A 222 6.20 -10.22 6.16
CA ALA A 222 7.45 -9.87 6.85
C ALA A 222 7.30 -8.75 7.91
N LEU A 223 6.28 -8.83 8.77
CA LEU A 223 6.12 -7.96 9.94
C LEU A 223 7.26 -8.18 10.95
N VAL A 224 8.30 -7.35 10.86
CA VAL A 224 9.52 -7.39 11.68
C VAL A 224 9.88 -5.96 12.06
N ASP A 225 10.20 -5.72 13.34
CA ASP A 225 10.58 -4.41 13.87
C ASP A 225 9.59 -3.28 13.53
N TYR A 226 8.30 -3.62 13.43
CA TYR A 226 7.20 -2.72 13.07
C TYR A 226 5.92 -3.11 13.81
N ALA A 227 4.94 -2.19 13.87
CA ALA A 227 3.65 -2.45 14.49
C ALA A 227 2.70 -3.21 13.54
N CYS A 228 1.91 -4.15 14.09
CA CYS A 228 0.93 -4.93 13.33
C CYS A 228 -0.11 -4.04 12.64
N MET A 229 -0.39 -4.31 11.36
CA MET A 229 -1.33 -3.56 10.52
C MET A 229 -2.76 -4.14 10.58
N HIS A 230 -3.68 -3.29 11.00
CA HIS A 230 -5.12 -3.46 10.81
C HIS A 230 -5.61 -2.60 9.64
N LEU A 231 -6.88 -2.74 9.27
CA LEU A 231 -7.54 -1.88 8.29
C LEU A 231 -8.72 -1.15 8.93
N ASN A 232 -8.74 0.17 8.82
CA ASN A 232 -9.90 0.97 9.19
C ASN A 232 -10.68 1.37 7.93
N LEU A 233 -11.97 1.08 7.88
CA LEU A 233 -12.81 1.36 6.70
C LEU A 233 -13.50 2.71 6.82
N ASP A 234 -13.26 3.59 5.84
CA ASP A 234 -14.20 4.63 5.44
C ASP A 234 -15.36 3.98 4.68
N ASP A 235 -16.43 3.71 5.42
CA ASP A 235 -17.65 3.05 4.94
C ASP A 235 -18.58 3.98 4.17
N LYS A 236 -18.16 5.21 3.84
CA LYS A 236 -18.82 6.08 2.86
C LYS A 236 -18.15 6.00 1.51
N ASN A 237 -16.82 6.03 1.49
CA ASN A 237 -16.04 6.04 0.25
C ASN A 237 -15.50 4.67 -0.18
N ARG A 238 -15.67 3.64 0.68
CA ARG A 238 -15.11 2.28 0.52
C ARG A 238 -13.59 2.29 0.42
N ILE A 239 -12.95 3.05 1.32
CA ILE A 239 -11.49 3.15 1.39
C ILE A 239 -11.06 2.50 2.70
N PHE A 240 -10.27 1.44 2.60
CA PHE A 240 -9.51 0.97 3.75
C PHE A 240 -8.24 1.80 3.87
N GLU A 241 -7.88 2.16 5.09
CA GLU A 241 -6.60 2.77 5.42
C GLU A 241 -5.89 1.90 6.47
N SER A 242 -4.58 1.77 6.35
CA SER A 242 -3.74 1.11 7.35
C SER A 242 -3.99 1.70 8.74
N TRP A 243 -4.09 0.84 9.73
CA TRP A 243 -4.22 1.24 11.13
C TRP A 243 -3.27 0.42 11.97
N LEU A 244 -2.13 1.00 12.32
CA LEU A 244 -1.12 0.27 13.09
C LEU A 244 -1.52 0.19 14.57
N THR A 245 -1.04 -0.87 15.22
CA THR A 245 -1.21 -1.11 16.65
C THR A 245 -0.35 -0.13 17.46
N PRO A 246 -0.93 0.66 18.37
CA PRO A 246 -0.17 1.57 19.21
C PRO A 246 0.58 0.85 20.34
N ASP A 247 1.66 1.45 20.81
CA ASP A 247 2.33 1.11 22.06
C ASP A 247 1.58 1.66 23.29
N ALA A 248 2.15 1.48 24.47
CA ALA A 248 1.56 1.91 25.74
C ALA A 248 1.35 3.43 25.88
N ILE A 249 1.99 4.25 25.03
CA ILE A 249 1.82 5.72 25.03
C ILE A 249 1.15 6.24 23.74
N GLY A 250 0.68 5.34 22.88
CA GLY A 250 -0.05 5.67 21.65
C GLY A 250 0.81 5.76 20.39
N ASP A 251 2.12 5.49 20.47
CA ASP A 251 3.04 5.58 19.33
C ASP A 251 3.04 4.29 18.51
N LYS A 252 3.21 4.38 17.20
CA LYS A 252 2.96 3.25 16.28
C LYS A 252 4.21 2.70 15.59
N GLY A 253 5.39 3.06 16.07
CA GLY A 253 6.66 2.53 15.58
C GLY A 253 7.83 3.47 15.83
N TYR A 254 8.89 2.95 16.42
CA TYR A 254 10.15 3.67 16.64
C TYR A 254 11.14 3.21 15.58
N MET A 255 11.47 4.08 14.65
CA MET A 255 12.22 3.73 13.46
C MET A 255 13.62 4.34 13.49
N GLN A 256 14.59 3.61 12.94
CA GLN A 256 15.95 4.09 12.71
C GLN A 256 16.39 3.74 11.28
N ALA A 257 16.73 4.75 10.48
CA ALA A 257 17.25 4.55 9.14
C ALA A 257 18.69 3.96 9.17
N PRO A 258 19.05 3.03 8.27
CA PRO A 258 18.20 2.48 7.22
C PRO A 258 17.20 1.43 7.74
N CYS A 259 15.93 1.57 7.38
CA CYS A 259 14.86 0.62 7.72
C CYS A 259 13.78 0.56 6.62
N HIS A 260 12.81 -0.34 6.76
CA HIS A 260 11.67 -0.46 5.85
C HIS A 260 10.40 -0.82 6.62
N SER A 261 9.23 -0.52 6.05
CA SER A 261 7.99 -1.15 6.49
C SER A 261 8.01 -2.65 6.15
N PRO A 262 7.09 -3.44 6.72
CA PRO A 262 6.74 -4.76 6.18
C PRO A 262 6.50 -4.69 4.66
#